data_AF-A0AAV8Z7V1-F1
#
_entry.id   AF-A0AAV8Z7V1-F1
#
_cell.length_a   1.000
_cell.length_b   1.000
_cell.length_c   1.000
_cell.angle_alpha   90.00
_cell.angle_beta   90.00
_cell.angle_gamma   90.00
#
_symmetry.space_group_name_H-M   'P 1'
#
loop_
_entity.id
_entity.type
_entity.pdbx_description
1 polymer ?
#
loop_
_entity_poly.entity_id
_entity_poly.type
_entity_poly.pdbx_seq_one_letter_code
_entity_poly.pdbx_strand_id
1 'polypeptide(L)'
;GSFQSFTSSKDGKSASLQTLTHWSLKNKDEERTVLTDIQVINPESIVEWAVDNLEPLCRKVCRSIKKIDNYLQSCNPPNEEDLYMSLIMGIKTLQEKLCTESDFIKRYCIYYPCLHELRNDFETCNGPADWNEDPDKNEMCKAYKEIVDCYYIKAAKVCGYDAAAAVKELMKDVINSVIRIKCSGINRNPYVEDPMPETYIKRSQSLRNFFQLS
;
A
#
# COMPACT_ATOMS: atom_id res chain seq x y z
N GLY A 1 -33.88 4.10 58.57
CA GLY A 1 -32.77 3.14 58.40
C GLY A 1 -31.73 3.78 57.52
N SER A 2 -30.57 4.06 58.11
CA SER A 2 -29.40 4.69 57.48
C SER A 2 -28.73 3.72 56.50
N PHE A 3 -28.28 4.20 55.33
CA PHE A 3 -27.11 3.64 54.65
C PHE A 3 -26.37 4.74 53.86
N GLN A 4 -25.41 5.31 54.59
CA GLN A 4 -24.08 5.78 54.20
C GLN A 4 -23.79 6.26 52.77
N SER A 5 -23.41 7.54 52.75
CA SER A 5 -22.43 8.21 51.90
C SER A 5 -21.24 7.37 51.42
N PHE A 6 -20.93 7.50 50.13
CA PHE A 6 -19.56 7.36 49.58
C PHE A 6 -19.16 8.68 48.93
N THR A 7 -18.23 9.40 49.57
CA THR A 7 -17.41 10.42 48.92
C THR A 7 -16.08 9.78 48.55
N SER A 8 -15.69 9.85 47.28
CA SER A 8 -14.28 9.99 46.90
C SER A 8 -14.17 10.65 45.54
N SER A 9 -13.55 11.83 45.55
CA SER A 9 -13.12 12.59 44.39
C SER A 9 -11.86 11.97 43.79
N LYS A 10 -11.74 11.98 42.45
CA LYS A 10 -10.55 12.43 41.70
C LYS A 10 -10.74 12.23 40.19
N ASP A 11 -10.84 13.36 39.50
CA ASP A 11 -10.40 13.60 38.12
C ASP A 11 -10.73 12.54 37.05
N GLY A 12 -12.01 12.50 36.65
CA GLY A 12 -12.43 11.93 35.38
C GLY A 12 -13.20 12.98 34.60
N LYS A 13 -12.56 13.62 33.59
CA LYS A 13 -13.27 14.48 32.64
C LYS A 13 -14.27 13.62 31.87
N SER A 14 -15.54 13.66 32.27
CA SER A 14 -16.65 13.15 31.46
C SER A 14 -16.79 14.04 30.23
N ALA A 15 -16.23 13.59 29.11
CA ALA A 15 -16.45 14.23 27.82
C ALA A 15 -17.92 14.00 27.43
N SER A 16 -18.64 15.07 27.10
CA SER A 16 -20.04 14.97 26.69
C SER A 16 -20.15 14.19 25.38
N LEU A 17 -21.25 13.46 25.18
CA LEU A 17 -21.54 12.71 23.95
C LEU A 17 -21.40 13.57 22.68
N GLN A 18 -21.79 14.85 22.74
CA GLN A 18 -21.63 15.81 21.64
C GLN A 18 -20.16 16.13 21.34
N THR A 19 -19.34 16.27 22.38
CA THR A 19 -17.89 16.47 22.24
C THR A 19 -17.23 15.24 21.63
N LEU A 20 -17.62 14.04 22.06
CA LEU A 20 -17.11 12.77 21.51
C LEU A 20 -17.49 12.58 20.04
N THR A 21 -18.73 12.89 19.64
CA THR A 21 -19.15 12.82 18.24
C THR A 21 -18.46 13.86 17.35
N HIS A 22 -18.26 15.09 17.85
CA HIS A 22 -17.55 16.12 17.09
C HIS A 22 -16.08 15.78 16.90
N TRP A 23 -15.44 15.20 17.92
CA TRP A 23 -14.08 14.69 17.85
C TRP A 23 -13.97 13.53 16.85
N SER A 24 -14.88 12.56 16.91
CA SER A 24 -14.94 11.42 15.98
C SER A 24 -15.16 11.83 14.52
N LEU A 25 -15.93 12.89 14.26
CA LEU A 25 -16.16 13.41 12.90
C LEU A 25 -14.92 14.14 12.35
N LYS A 26 -14.29 15.00 13.15
CA LYS A 26 -13.06 15.70 12.77
C LYS A 26 -11.92 14.72 12.44
N ASN A 27 -11.88 13.60 13.15
CA ASN A 27 -10.91 12.53 12.97
C ASN A 27 -11.02 11.85 11.60
N LYS A 28 -12.25 11.50 11.18
CA LYS A 28 -12.51 10.96 9.84
C LYS A 28 -12.17 11.95 8.73
N ASP A 29 -12.36 13.25 8.97
CA ASP A 29 -12.03 14.30 8.00
C ASP A 29 -10.52 14.46 7.78
N GLU A 30 -9.70 14.35 8.83
CA GLU A 30 -8.23 14.44 8.71
C GLU A 30 -7.62 13.20 8.03
N GLU A 31 -8.11 11.99 8.32
CA GLU A 31 -7.74 10.75 7.63
C GLU A 31 -8.09 10.79 6.14
N ARG A 32 -9.32 11.23 5.83
CA ARG A 32 -9.80 11.39 4.46
C ARG A 32 -9.00 12.46 3.72
N THR A 33 -8.61 13.54 4.39
CA THR A 33 -7.78 14.61 3.80
C THR A 33 -6.41 14.06 3.40
N VAL A 34 -5.79 13.23 4.24
CA VAL A 34 -4.53 12.58 3.86
C VAL A 34 -4.74 11.64 2.68
N LEU A 35 -5.70 10.71 2.69
CA LEU A 35 -5.86 9.81 1.54
C LEU A 35 -6.26 10.53 0.24
N THR A 36 -7.00 11.63 0.34
CA THR A 36 -7.36 12.48 -0.82
C THR A 36 -6.14 13.22 -1.37
N ASP A 37 -5.24 13.73 -0.51
CA ASP A 37 -3.98 14.37 -0.91
C ASP A 37 -3.07 13.42 -1.71
N ILE A 38 -3.15 12.12 -1.42
CA ILE A 38 -2.31 11.12 -2.08
C ILE A 38 -3.07 10.32 -3.15
N GLN A 39 -4.40 10.40 -3.21
CA GLN A 39 -5.31 9.69 -4.14
C GLN A 39 -5.33 8.17 -3.94
N VAL A 40 -5.25 7.70 -2.69
CA VAL A 40 -5.40 6.26 -2.38
C VAL A 40 -6.86 5.92 -2.13
N ILE A 41 -7.39 4.99 -2.92
CA ILE A 41 -8.74 4.46 -2.75
C ILE A 41 -8.76 2.94 -2.59
N ASN A 42 -7.69 2.25 -3.00
CA ASN A 42 -7.54 0.78 -2.94
C ASN A 42 -6.05 0.39 -2.84
N PRO A 43 -5.71 -0.89 -2.54
CA PRO A 43 -4.32 -1.33 -2.48
C PRO A 43 -3.50 -1.11 -3.76
N GLU A 44 -4.12 -1.23 -4.94
CA GLU A 44 -3.47 -1.09 -6.24
C GLU A 44 -2.96 0.34 -6.46
N SER A 45 -3.78 1.34 -6.10
CA SER A 45 -3.41 2.77 -6.19
C SER A 45 -2.18 3.12 -5.33
N ILE A 46 -1.89 2.35 -4.28
CA ILE A 46 -0.66 2.51 -3.48
C ILE A 46 0.56 2.04 -4.30
N VAL A 47 0.43 0.93 -5.03
CA VAL A 47 1.54 0.35 -5.81
C VAL A 47 1.75 1.05 -7.14
N GLU A 48 0.70 1.64 -7.72
CA GLU A 48 0.83 2.51 -8.90
C GLU A 48 1.87 3.61 -8.70
N TRP A 49 2.04 4.12 -7.47
CA TRP A 49 3.07 5.11 -7.23
C TRP A 49 4.51 4.56 -7.30
N ALA A 50 4.69 3.27 -7.04
CA ALA A 50 5.98 2.59 -7.15
C ALA A 50 6.47 2.44 -8.59
N VAL A 51 5.55 2.52 -9.55
CA VAL A 51 5.83 2.45 -10.99
C VAL A 51 5.73 3.83 -11.64
N ASP A 52 5.00 4.79 -11.07
CA ASP A 52 4.91 6.14 -11.63
C ASP A 52 6.17 6.97 -11.39
N ASN A 53 6.55 7.32 -10.16
CA ASN A 53 7.71 8.20 -9.94
C ASN A 53 8.42 7.93 -8.61
N LEU A 54 9.40 7.01 -8.63
CA LEU A 54 10.08 6.51 -7.42
C LEU A 54 10.86 7.59 -6.64
N GLU A 55 11.47 8.57 -7.31
CA GLU A 55 12.27 9.60 -6.63
C GLU A 55 11.41 10.62 -5.83
N PRO A 56 10.37 11.26 -6.41
CA PRO A 56 9.46 12.09 -5.62
C PRO A 56 8.55 11.27 -4.69
N LEU A 57 8.35 9.96 -4.94
CA LEU A 57 7.54 9.07 -4.12
C LEU A 57 7.91 9.16 -2.65
N CYS A 58 9.18 8.91 -2.32
CA CYS A 58 9.62 8.85 -0.93
C CYS A 58 9.45 10.19 -0.20
N ARG A 59 9.65 11.31 -0.90
CA ARG A 59 9.38 12.64 -0.33
C ARG A 59 7.88 12.85 -0.07
N LYS A 60 7.02 12.46 -1.02
CA LYS A 60 5.55 12.60 -0.92
C LYS A 60 4.98 11.71 0.18
N VAL A 61 5.40 10.45 0.23
CA VAL A 61 4.94 9.45 1.21
C VAL A 61 5.41 9.80 2.63
N CYS A 62 6.68 10.17 2.82
CA CYS A 62 7.19 10.57 4.14
C CYS A 62 6.47 11.81 4.69
N ARG A 63 6.12 12.79 3.85
CA ARG A 63 5.32 13.95 4.30
C ARG A 63 3.93 13.52 4.77
N SER A 64 3.31 12.61 4.04
CA SER A 64 1.94 12.14 4.33
C SER A 64 1.89 11.26 5.58
N ILE A 65 2.84 10.35 5.74
CA ILE A 65 2.99 9.53 6.95
C ILE A 65 3.26 10.41 8.18
N LYS A 66 4.11 11.45 8.08
CA LYS A 66 4.34 12.37 9.21
C LYS A 66 3.06 13.09 9.66
N LYS A 67 2.19 13.48 8.73
CA LYS A 67 0.88 14.06 9.07
C LYS A 67 0.04 13.05 9.86
N ILE A 68 0.00 11.80 9.38
CA ILE A 68 -0.71 10.70 10.04
C ILE A 68 -0.15 10.40 11.43
N ASP A 69 1.16 10.26 11.58
CA ASP A 69 1.78 9.92 12.86
C ASP A 69 1.56 11.02 13.90
N ASN A 70 1.67 12.29 13.50
CA ASN A 70 1.36 13.41 14.38
C ASN A 70 -0.12 13.42 14.81
N TYR A 71 -1.02 13.05 13.91
CA TYR A 71 -2.45 12.90 14.20
C TYR A 71 -2.70 11.74 15.19
N LEU A 72 -2.14 10.56 14.92
CA LEU A 72 -2.25 9.35 15.74
C LEU A 72 -1.60 9.50 17.13
N GLN A 73 -0.62 10.39 17.31
CA GLN A 73 -0.06 10.69 18.64
C GLN A 73 -1.08 11.33 19.60
N SER A 74 -2.11 11.97 19.05
CA SER A 74 -3.13 12.67 19.84
C SER A 74 -4.45 11.92 19.96
N CYS A 75 -4.63 10.85 19.17
CA CYS A 75 -5.88 10.11 19.04
C CYS A 75 -5.71 8.64 19.40
N ASN A 76 -6.69 8.05 20.09
CA ASN A 76 -6.78 6.59 20.15
C ASN A 76 -7.52 6.14 18.88
N PRO A 77 -6.88 5.43 17.94
CA PRO A 77 -7.60 4.96 16.75
C PRO A 77 -8.79 4.10 17.22
N PRO A 78 -9.98 4.29 16.62
CA PRO A 78 -11.13 3.49 17.01
C PRO A 78 -10.77 2.00 16.87
N ASN A 79 -11.22 1.18 17.82
CA ASN A 79 -11.08 -0.29 17.79
C ASN A 79 -11.83 -0.95 16.62
N GLU A 80 -12.41 -0.16 15.72
CA GLU A 80 -13.21 -0.60 14.60
C GLU A 80 -12.38 -0.72 13.32
N GLU A 81 -12.94 -1.57 12.49
CA GLU A 81 -12.49 -2.06 11.22
C GLU A 81 -12.37 -0.96 10.15
N ASP A 82 -11.43 -0.02 10.33
CA ASP A 82 -11.30 1.15 9.46
C ASP A 82 -10.46 0.89 8.19
N LEU A 83 -11.10 0.96 7.01
CA LEU A 83 -10.46 0.93 5.70
C LEU A 83 -9.32 1.95 5.60
N TYR A 84 -9.50 3.17 6.10
CA TYR A 84 -8.52 4.24 6.01
C TYR A 84 -7.24 3.86 6.75
N MET A 85 -7.37 3.25 7.94
CA MET A 85 -6.23 2.76 8.69
C MET A 85 -5.53 1.58 8.00
N SER A 86 -6.29 0.66 7.40
CA SER A 86 -5.73 -0.41 6.57
C SER A 86 -4.94 0.13 5.37
N LEU A 87 -5.46 1.13 4.66
CA LEU A 87 -4.75 1.77 3.54
C LEU A 87 -3.50 2.54 4.01
N ILE A 88 -3.56 3.19 5.16
CA ILE A 88 -2.40 3.82 5.81
C ILE A 88 -1.30 2.79 6.09
N MET A 89 -1.66 1.59 6.56
CA MET A 89 -0.69 0.50 6.74
C MET A 89 -0.06 0.09 5.41
N GLY A 90 -0.85 -0.01 4.34
CA GLY A 90 -0.36 -0.19 2.96
C GLY A 90 0.70 0.83 2.55
N ILE A 91 0.42 2.12 2.81
CA ILE A 91 1.35 3.22 2.49
C ILE A 91 2.64 3.11 3.33
N LYS A 92 2.53 2.76 4.61
CA LYS A 92 3.70 2.53 5.49
C LYS A 92 4.55 1.36 4.99
N THR A 93 3.93 0.25 4.59
CA THR A 93 4.63 -0.90 4.00
C THR A 93 5.32 -0.54 2.69
N LEU A 94 4.66 0.23 1.80
CA LEU A 94 5.27 0.76 0.58
C LEU A 94 6.53 1.60 0.91
N GLN A 95 6.41 2.51 1.87
CA GLN A 95 7.49 3.39 2.30
C GLN A 95 8.67 2.61 2.86
N GLU A 96 8.42 1.63 3.73
CA GLU A 96 9.47 0.80 4.31
C GLU A 96 10.22 0.00 3.22
N LYS A 97 9.48 -0.57 2.26
CA LYS A 97 10.05 -1.35 1.15
C LYS A 97 10.89 -0.52 0.18
N LEU A 98 10.41 0.67 -0.19
CA LEU A 98 10.99 1.47 -1.29
C LEU A 98 11.86 2.64 -0.85
N CYS A 99 11.67 3.14 0.37
CA CYS A 99 12.32 4.38 0.83
C CYS A 99 13.31 4.17 1.96
N THR A 100 13.35 2.98 2.54
CA THR A 100 14.40 2.55 3.46
C THR A 100 15.43 1.72 2.70
N GLU A 101 16.72 1.92 3.00
CA GLU A 101 17.77 1.13 2.37
C GLU A 101 17.55 -0.36 2.67
N SER A 102 17.32 -1.14 1.61
CA SER A 102 17.06 -2.58 1.68
C SER A 102 17.57 -3.28 0.42
N ASP A 103 17.76 -4.59 0.50
CA ASP A 103 18.08 -5.40 -0.70
C ASP A 103 16.94 -5.38 -1.72
N PHE A 104 15.70 -5.14 -1.26
CA PHE A 104 14.55 -5.02 -2.12
C PHE A 104 14.67 -3.79 -3.03
N ILE A 105 14.85 -2.58 -2.48
CA ILE A 105 14.92 -1.36 -3.30
C ILE A 105 16.12 -1.39 -4.27
N LYS A 106 17.27 -1.91 -3.84
CA LYS A 106 18.45 -2.09 -4.70
C LYS A 106 18.12 -2.94 -5.93
N ARG A 107 17.38 -4.03 -5.72
CA ARG A 107 16.95 -4.95 -6.78
C ARG A 107 15.76 -4.42 -7.57
N TYR A 108 14.86 -3.65 -6.98
CA TYR A 108 13.71 -3.04 -7.65
C TYR A 108 14.14 -1.93 -8.61
N CYS A 109 15.11 -1.08 -8.21
CA CYS A 109 15.66 0.00 -9.04
C CYS A 109 16.27 -0.47 -10.37
N ILE A 110 16.78 -1.70 -10.41
CA ILE A 110 17.26 -2.36 -11.64
C ILE A 110 16.12 -2.40 -12.68
N TYR A 111 14.92 -2.80 -12.27
CA TYR A 111 13.77 -3.00 -13.15
C TYR A 111 12.89 -1.76 -13.31
N TYR A 112 12.98 -0.80 -12.38
CA TYR A 112 12.16 0.41 -12.34
C TYR A 112 12.03 1.12 -13.70
N PRO A 113 13.09 1.38 -14.48
CA PRO A 113 12.94 2.07 -15.76
C PRO A 113 12.03 1.32 -16.76
N CYS A 114 11.99 -0.02 -16.71
CA CYS A 114 11.08 -0.78 -17.56
C CYS A 114 9.66 -0.81 -16.98
N LEU A 115 9.54 -1.04 -15.68
CA LEU A 115 8.25 -1.04 -14.98
C LEU A 115 7.53 0.31 -15.08
N HIS A 116 8.28 1.42 -15.13
CA HIS A 116 7.75 2.76 -15.33
C HIS A 116 7.08 2.93 -16.70
N GLU A 117 7.64 2.36 -17.76
CA GLU A 117 7.01 2.39 -19.09
C GLU A 117 5.70 1.60 -19.12
N LEU A 118 5.55 0.60 -18.25
CA LEU A 118 4.32 -0.20 -18.09
C LEU A 118 3.25 0.46 -17.21
N ARG A 119 3.49 1.64 -16.62
CA ARG A 119 2.56 2.23 -15.64
C ARG A 119 1.10 2.32 -16.13
N ASN A 120 0.90 2.75 -17.38
CA ASN A 120 -0.43 2.84 -17.97
C ASN A 120 -1.03 1.46 -18.29
N ASP A 121 -0.18 0.48 -18.62
CA ASP A 121 -0.65 -0.89 -18.88
C ASP A 121 -1.17 -1.55 -17.60
N PHE A 122 -0.63 -1.17 -16.44
CA PHE A 122 -1.07 -1.68 -15.15
C PHE A 122 -2.45 -1.15 -14.71
N GLU A 123 -2.91 -0.01 -15.23
CA GLU A 123 -4.26 0.52 -14.92
C GLU A 123 -5.37 -0.47 -15.29
N THR A 124 -5.13 -1.36 -16.26
CA THR A 124 -6.07 -2.42 -16.66
C THR A 124 -6.12 -3.61 -15.70
N CYS A 125 -5.26 -3.63 -14.67
CA CYS A 125 -5.21 -4.69 -13.65
C CYS A 125 -6.00 -4.35 -12.38
N ASN A 126 -6.73 -3.24 -12.37
CA ASN A 126 -7.56 -2.84 -11.23
C ASN A 126 -8.61 -3.90 -10.90
N GLY A 127 -8.76 -4.19 -9.60
CA GLY A 127 -9.80 -5.07 -9.11
C GLY A 127 -11.20 -4.47 -9.19
N PRO A 128 -12.25 -5.27 -8.88
CA PRO A 128 -13.59 -4.76 -8.66
C PRO A 128 -13.63 -3.66 -7.59
N ALA A 129 -14.63 -2.78 -7.62
CA ALA A 129 -14.81 -1.79 -6.56
C ALA A 129 -14.93 -2.47 -5.19
N ASP A 130 -14.24 -1.91 -4.20
CA ASP A 130 -14.24 -2.33 -2.79
C ASP A 130 -13.91 -3.82 -2.55
N TRP A 131 -13.20 -4.47 -3.49
CA TRP A 131 -12.88 -5.91 -3.41
C TRP A 131 -12.14 -6.29 -2.12
N ASN A 132 -11.34 -5.37 -1.56
CA ASN A 132 -10.58 -5.57 -0.33
C ASN A 132 -11.43 -5.47 0.95
N GLU A 133 -12.69 -5.07 0.82
CA GLU A 133 -13.71 -5.04 1.88
C GLU A 133 -14.78 -6.12 1.72
N ASP A 134 -14.66 -6.98 0.70
CA ASP A 134 -15.64 -8.04 0.44
C ASP A 134 -15.73 -9.00 1.64
N PRO A 135 -16.91 -9.21 2.25
CA PRO A 135 -17.06 -10.14 3.36
C PRO A 135 -16.84 -11.61 2.95
N ASP A 136 -16.99 -11.95 1.67
CA ASP A 136 -16.66 -13.27 1.14
C ASP A 136 -15.16 -13.39 0.89
N LYS A 137 -14.50 -14.13 1.78
CA LYS A 137 -13.09 -14.49 1.67
C LYS A 137 -12.70 -15.04 0.29
N ASN A 138 -13.55 -15.86 -0.33
CA ASN A 138 -13.19 -16.50 -1.60
C ASN A 138 -13.17 -15.49 -2.74
N GLU A 139 -14.16 -14.60 -2.80
CA GLU A 139 -14.21 -13.53 -3.81
C GLU A 139 -13.08 -12.51 -3.58
N MET A 140 -12.84 -12.09 -2.33
CA MET A 140 -11.69 -11.22 -2.00
C MET A 140 -10.36 -11.85 -2.44
N CYS A 141 -10.12 -13.12 -2.08
CA CYS A 141 -8.87 -13.80 -2.40
C CYS A 141 -8.71 -14.08 -3.90
N LYS A 142 -9.82 -14.26 -4.62
CA LYS A 142 -9.83 -14.38 -6.07
C LYS A 142 -9.46 -13.05 -6.72
N ALA A 143 -10.09 -11.95 -6.34
CA ALA A 143 -9.75 -10.60 -6.82
C ALA A 143 -8.28 -10.28 -6.56
N TYR A 144 -7.79 -10.48 -5.33
CA TYR A 144 -6.37 -10.34 -4.99
C TYR A 144 -5.48 -11.12 -5.96
N LYS A 145 -5.79 -12.40 -6.17
CA LYS A 145 -5.00 -13.26 -7.07
C LYS A 145 -5.00 -12.73 -8.50
N GLU A 146 -6.17 -12.34 -9.03
CA GLU A 146 -6.33 -11.83 -10.39
C GLU A 146 -5.52 -10.54 -10.60
N ILE A 147 -5.57 -9.62 -9.64
CA ILE A 147 -4.80 -8.37 -9.65
C ILE A 147 -3.29 -8.67 -9.71
N VAL A 148 -2.75 -9.45 -8.77
CA VAL A 148 -1.30 -9.68 -8.74
C VAL A 148 -0.79 -10.51 -9.91
N ASP A 149 -1.62 -11.42 -10.43
CA ASP A 149 -1.27 -12.20 -11.61
C ASP A 149 -1.30 -11.32 -12.87
N CYS A 150 -2.22 -10.36 -12.98
CA CYS A 150 -2.24 -9.40 -14.08
C CYS A 150 -0.96 -8.55 -14.12
N TYR A 151 -0.54 -7.97 -12.99
CA TYR A 151 0.72 -7.23 -12.89
C TYR A 151 1.92 -8.12 -13.26
N TYR A 152 1.96 -9.35 -12.74
CA TYR A 152 3.03 -10.30 -13.03
C TYR A 152 3.12 -10.63 -14.52
N ILE A 153 1.99 -10.95 -15.17
CA ILE A 153 1.96 -11.31 -16.59
C ILE A 153 2.46 -10.15 -17.45
N LYS A 154 1.97 -8.93 -17.22
CA LYS A 154 2.38 -7.75 -17.99
C LYS A 154 3.86 -7.45 -17.81
N ALA A 155 4.34 -7.46 -16.58
CA ALA A 155 5.75 -7.27 -16.28
C ALA A 155 6.62 -8.39 -16.89
N ALA A 156 6.19 -9.65 -16.84
CA ALA A 156 6.96 -10.76 -17.40
C ALA A 156 7.08 -10.68 -18.92
N LYS A 157 6.00 -10.28 -19.61
CA LYS A 157 5.97 -10.13 -21.06
C LYS A 157 6.88 -9.02 -21.59
N VAL A 158 7.10 -7.96 -20.81
CA VAL A 158 7.82 -6.77 -21.29
C VAL A 158 9.15 -6.53 -20.58
N CYS A 159 9.21 -6.83 -19.28
CA CYS A 159 10.35 -6.54 -18.42
C CYS A 159 11.05 -7.78 -17.85
N GLY A 160 10.55 -8.99 -18.13
CA GLY A 160 11.15 -10.24 -17.67
C GLY A 160 10.58 -10.75 -16.35
N TYR A 161 10.87 -12.01 -16.03
CA TYR A 161 10.40 -12.69 -14.84
C TYR A 161 10.94 -12.09 -13.54
N ASP A 162 12.18 -11.59 -13.53
CA ASP A 162 12.76 -10.98 -12.34
C ASP A 162 12.06 -9.65 -12.00
N ALA A 163 11.72 -8.85 -13.02
CA ALA A 163 10.90 -7.65 -12.85
C ALA A 163 9.47 -8.00 -12.39
N ALA A 164 8.87 -9.02 -12.99
CA ALA A 164 7.56 -9.52 -12.61
C ALA A 164 7.51 -10.01 -11.16
N ALA A 165 8.56 -10.71 -10.72
CA ALA A 165 8.68 -11.16 -9.34
C ALA A 165 8.82 -9.97 -8.39
N ALA A 166 9.60 -8.94 -8.74
CA ALA A 166 9.79 -7.76 -7.91
C ALA A 166 8.48 -6.97 -7.71
N VAL A 167 7.71 -6.72 -8.79
CA VAL A 167 6.42 -6.02 -8.67
C VAL A 167 5.37 -6.87 -7.94
N LYS A 168 5.33 -8.19 -8.17
CA LYS A 168 4.41 -9.09 -7.44
C LYS A 168 4.76 -9.19 -5.95
N GLU A 169 6.05 -9.21 -5.60
CA GLU A 169 6.50 -9.14 -4.21
C GLU A 169 5.98 -7.86 -3.54
N LEU A 170 6.14 -6.70 -4.20
CA LEU A 170 5.64 -5.42 -3.69
C LEU A 170 4.12 -5.40 -3.53
N MET A 171 3.37 -5.81 -4.56
CA MET A 171 1.91 -5.89 -4.52
C MET A 171 1.42 -6.74 -3.37
N LYS A 172 2.06 -7.89 -3.15
CA LYS A 172 1.69 -8.79 -2.07
C LYS A 172 1.91 -8.17 -0.70
N ASP A 173 3.05 -7.53 -0.49
CA ASP A 173 3.36 -6.95 0.81
C ASP A 173 2.40 -5.80 1.14
N VAL A 174 2.12 -4.93 0.16
CA VAL A 174 1.12 -3.87 0.30
C VAL A 174 -0.26 -4.47 0.57
N ILE A 175 -0.77 -5.34 -0.29
CA ILE A 175 -2.11 -5.91 -0.15
C ILE A 175 -2.27 -6.66 1.19
N ASN A 176 -1.28 -7.49 1.57
CA ASN A 176 -1.33 -8.24 2.83
C ASN A 176 -1.33 -7.35 4.08
N SER A 177 -0.84 -6.10 3.96
CA SER A 177 -0.91 -5.12 5.06
C SER A 177 -2.24 -4.37 5.11
N VAL A 178 -3.00 -4.35 4.02
CA VAL A 178 -4.33 -3.71 3.94
C VAL A 178 -5.43 -4.70 4.31
N ILE A 179 -5.41 -5.91 3.73
CA ILE A 179 -6.46 -6.91 3.94
C ILE A 179 -6.28 -7.63 5.27
N ARG A 180 -7.40 -8.03 5.88
CA ARG A 180 -7.38 -8.75 7.18
C ARG A 180 -7.33 -10.27 7.01
N ILE A 181 -7.76 -10.76 5.85
CA ILE A 181 -7.92 -12.19 5.60
C ILE A 181 -6.68 -12.72 4.91
N LYS A 182 -6.12 -13.82 5.44
CA LYS A 182 -5.03 -14.52 4.77
C LYS A 182 -5.56 -15.33 3.59
N CYS A 183 -5.07 -14.99 2.40
CA CYS A 183 -5.34 -15.71 1.16
C CYS A 183 -4.27 -16.77 0.88
N SER A 184 -4.70 -17.98 0.55
CA SER A 184 -3.82 -19.07 0.11
C SER A 184 -3.59 -19.02 -1.41
N GLY A 185 -2.42 -19.46 -1.88
CA GLY A 185 -2.16 -19.64 -3.32
C GLY A 185 -1.68 -18.38 -4.08
N ILE A 186 -1.58 -17.23 -3.41
CA ILE A 186 -1.07 -15.98 -3.99
C ILE A 186 0.40 -16.09 -4.43
N ASN A 187 1.18 -16.94 -3.74
CA ASN A 187 2.60 -17.15 -4.05
C ASN A 187 2.86 -17.89 -5.38
N ARG A 188 1.84 -18.52 -5.98
CA ARG A 188 2.00 -19.23 -7.25
C ARG A 188 2.00 -18.22 -8.38
N ASN A 189 3.03 -18.26 -9.22
CA ASN A 189 3.11 -17.43 -10.41
C ASN A 189 2.27 -18.05 -11.54
N PRO A 190 1.52 -17.23 -12.30
CA PRO A 190 0.85 -17.70 -13.49
C PRO A 190 1.88 -18.08 -14.56
N TYR A 191 1.51 -19.00 -15.44
CA TYR A 191 2.30 -19.25 -16.64
C TYR A 191 2.23 -18.03 -17.56
N VAL A 192 3.37 -17.67 -18.16
CA VAL A 192 3.48 -16.58 -19.12
C VAL A 192 4.03 -17.14 -20.41
N GLU A 193 3.22 -17.08 -21.46
CA GLU A 193 3.65 -17.41 -22.82
C GLU A 193 4.58 -16.31 -23.35
N ASP A 194 5.68 -16.73 -23.96
CA ASP A 194 6.72 -15.88 -24.57
C ASP A 194 7.16 -14.68 -23.70
N PRO A 195 7.74 -14.94 -22.50
CA PRO A 195 8.22 -13.88 -21.62
C PRO A 195 9.45 -13.18 -22.20
N MET A 196 9.65 -11.91 -21.83
CA MET A 196 10.85 -11.14 -22.21
C MET A 196 12.11 -11.82 -21.64
N PRO A 197 13.14 -12.11 -22.45
CA PRO A 197 14.36 -12.71 -21.93
C PRO A 197 15.15 -11.75 -21.04
N GLU A 198 15.60 -12.23 -19.87
CA GLU A 198 16.32 -11.44 -18.86
C GLU A 198 17.61 -10.76 -19.37
N THR A 199 18.22 -11.33 -20.41
CA THR A 199 19.48 -10.85 -20.98
C THR A 199 19.36 -9.46 -21.60
N TYR A 200 18.17 -9.06 -22.08
CA TYR A 200 17.94 -7.75 -22.68
C TYR A 200 17.91 -6.62 -21.63
N ILE A 201 17.34 -6.89 -20.46
CA ILE A 201 17.24 -5.93 -19.35
C ILE A 201 18.63 -5.62 -18.79
N LYS A 202 19.43 -6.66 -18.49
CA LYS A 202 20.79 -6.51 -17.96
C LYS A 202 21.72 -5.76 -18.92
N ARG A 203 21.57 -5.96 -20.23
CA ARG A 203 22.33 -5.25 -21.26
C ARG A 203 21.96 -3.77 -21.34
N SER A 204 20.67 -3.43 -21.22
CA SER A 204 20.20 -2.03 -21.21
C SER A 204 20.77 -1.23 -20.03
N GLN A 205 20.99 -1.87 -18.88
CA GLN A 205 21.57 -1.23 -17.69
C GLN A 205 23.08 -1.04 -17.82
N SER A 206 23.79 -2.03 -18.36
CA SER A 206 25.22 -1.89 -18.66
C SER A 206 25.50 -0.73 -19.60
N LEU A 207 24.64 -0.53 -20.62
CA LEU A 207 24.73 0.61 -21.53
C LEU A 207 24.43 1.94 -20.81
N ARG A 208 23.37 2.03 -19.99
CA ARG A 208 23.06 3.25 -19.21
C ARG A 208 24.18 3.64 -18.26
N ASN A 209 24.79 2.68 -17.56
CA ASN A 209 25.92 2.95 -16.66
C ASN A 209 27.17 3.41 -17.43
N PHE A 210 27.38 2.90 -18.65
CA PHE A 210 28.47 3.35 -19.52
C PHE A 210 28.29 4.80 -19.98
N PHE A 211 27.08 5.19 -20.37
CA PHE A 211 26.78 6.56 -20.79
C PHE A 211 26.73 7.59 -19.64
N GLN A 212 26.54 7.17 -18.39
CA GLN A 212 26.62 8.06 -17.21
C GLN A 212 28.05 8.29 -16.71
N LEU A 213 29.03 7.50 -17.17
CA LEU A 213 30.45 7.61 -16.81
C LEU A 213 31.30 8.22 -17.94
N SER A 214 30.67 8.66 -19.03
CA SER A 214 31.29 9.32 -20.20
C SER A 214 30.93 10.80 -20.22
#